data_AF-A0A927GCQ6-F1
#
_entry.id   AF-A0A927GCQ6-F1
#
_cell.length_a   1.000
_cell.length_b   1.000
_cell.length_c   1.000
_cell.angle_alpha   90.00
_cell.angle_beta   90.00
_cell.angle_gamma   90.00
#
_symmetry.space_group_name_H-M   'P 1'
#
loop_
_entity.id
_entity.type
_entity.pdbx_description
1 polymer ?
#
loop_
_entity_poly.entity_id
_entity_poly.type
_entity_poly.pdbx_seq_one_letter_code
_entity_poly.pdbx_strand_id
1 'polypeptide(L)'
;MLPPARLYGVLILILCNSAIMKAQPLMPSSSALDFAEFNKRPVLPIEAGLGFSSRQSKALFSVQASPQFTLINHQLRLGATVGGAYTTTYPDQLSEHWIGYAGPKLSYKLKQLELKLAGLPQGIAFGNLNVFLEHLWGGNNVKLFGGGIAVELAKKASVSIKCHRDYEHQSTWGQLGLSYNFIPQKKPPTFPNNP
;
A
#
# COMPACT_ATOMS: atom_id res chain seq x y z
N MET A 1 -8.89 -30.87 8.63
CA MET A 1 -9.77 -30.41 7.53
C MET A 1 -10.75 -29.40 8.10
N LEU A 2 -10.63 -28.12 7.72
CA LEU A 2 -11.52 -27.03 8.14
C LEU A 2 -12.37 -26.56 6.94
N PRO A 3 -13.62 -26.14 7.15
CA PRO A 3 -14.61 -26.01 6.08
C PRO A 3 -14.43 -24.73 5.24
N PRO A 4 -14.80 -24.77 3.94
CA PRO A 4 -14.70 -23.64 3.01
C PRO A 4 -15.95 -22.75 3.11
N ALA A 5 -16.07 -21.93 4.16
CA ALA A 5 -17.27 -21.10 4.35
C ALA A 5 -17.01 -19.64 4.75
N ARG A 6 -15.79 -19.11 4.59
CA ARG A 6 -15.45 -17.72 4.99
C ARG A 6 -14.72 -16.91 3.92
N LEU A 7 -14.97 -17.19 2.64
CA LEU A 7 -14.42 -16.41 1.52
C LEU A 7 -15.45 -15.50 0.81
N TYR A 8 -16.72 -15.58 1.19
CA TYR A 8 -17.80 -14.79 0.55
C TYR A 8 -18.15 -13.47 1.29
N GLY A 9 -17.56 -13.21 2.46
CA GLY A 9 -17.90 -12.03 3.28
C GLY A 9 -17.27 -10.71 2.84
N VAL A 10 -16.18 -10.74 2.07
CA VAL A 10 -15.43 -9.53 1.68
C VAL A 10 -15.88 -9.00 0.31
N LEU A 11 -16.50 -9.84 -0.53
CA LEU A 11 -16.93 -9.43 -1.87
C LEU A 11 -18.30 -8.70 -1.87
N ILE A 12 -19.14 -8.92 -0.86
CA ILE A 12 -20.49 -8.33 -0.79
C ILE A 12 -20.47 -6.89 -0.24
N LEU A 13 -19.43 -6.51 0.51
CA LEU A 13 -19.27 -5.13 1.01
C LEU A 13 -18.83 -4.13 -0.07
N ILE A 14 -18.37 -4.60 -1.23
CA ILE A 14 -17.96 -3.73 -2.35
C ILE A 14 -19.15 -3.35 -3.24
N LEU A 15 -20.24 -4.14 -3.24
CA LEU A 15 -21.39 -3.87 -4.12
C LEU A 15 -22.42 -2.91 -3.51
N CYS A 16 -22.49 -2.76 -2.19
CA CYS A 16 -23.52 -1.94 -1.56
C CYS A 16 -23.26 -0.42 -1.56
N ASN A 17 -22.06 0.05 -1.94
CA ASN A 17 -21.74 1.48 -1.93
C ASN A 17 -22.00 2.18 -3.28
N SER A 18 -22.55 1.46 -4.27
CA SER A 18 -22.79 1.98 -5.62
C SER A 18 -24.13 2.71 -5.78
N ALA A 19 -24.97 2.77 -4.74
CA ALA A 19 -26.33 3.29 -4.84
C ALA A 19 -26.57 4.71 -4.27
N ILE A 20 -25.55 5.40 -3.75
CA ILE A 20 -25.69 6.75 -3.18
C ILE A 20 -24.78 7.74 -3.91
N MET A 21 -25.05 7.96 -5.19
CA MET A 21 -24.58 9.15 -5.91
C MET A 21 -25.77 9.79 -6.60
N LYS A 22 -26.46 10.67 -5.87
CA LYS A 22 -27.36 11.68 -6.45
C LYS A 22 -26.80 13.07 -6.16
N ALA A 23 -26.77 13.86 -7.24
CA ALA A 23 -26.72 15.33 -7.34
C ALA A 23 -25.38 16.05 -7.10
N GLN A 24 -24.83 16.58 -8.21
CA GLN A 24 -23.82 17.65 -8.30
C GLN A 24 -24.33 18.99 -7.71
N PRO A 25 -23.46 20.02 -7.54
CA PRO A 25 -23.22 20.94 -8.67
C PRO A 25 -21.74 21.24 -8.95
N LEU A 26 -21.51 21.61 -10.20
CA LEU A 26 -20.27 22.10 -10.79
C LEU A 26 -19.83 23.43 -10.15
N MET A 27 -18.57 23.53 -9.72
CA MET A 27 -17.67 24.69 -9.93
C MET A 27 -16.21 24.26 -9.71
N PRO A 28 -15.25 24.64 -10.57
CA PRO A 28 -13.84 24.38 -10.35
C PRO A 28 -13.24 25.54 -9.56
N SER A 29 -13.10 25.43 -8.24
CA SER A 29 -12.28 26.37 -7.46
C SER A 29 -10.81 25.93 -7.51
N SER A 30 -10.09 26.52 -8.46
CA SER A 30 -8.66 26.36 -8.67
C SER A 30 -7.83 26.99 -7.54
N SER A 31 -7.73 26.33 -6.38
CA SER A 31 -6.74 26.70 -5.33
C SER A 31 -6.71 25.72 -4.14
N ALA A 32 -6.94 24.43 -4.35
CA ALA A 32 -6.53 23.42 -3.37
C ALA A 32 -5.07 23.07 -3.65
N LEU A 33 -4.17 23.45 -2.74
CA LEU A 33 -2.77 23.03 -2.75
C LEU A 33 -2.72 21.50 -2.88
N ASP A 34 -2.31 21.04 -4.06
CA ASP A 34 -2.34 19.65 -4.52
C ASP A 34 -1.25 18.79 -3.84
N PHE A 35 -1.42 18.55 -2.53
CA PHE A 35 -0.48 17.77 -1.74
C PHE A 35 -0.86 16.28 -1.60
N ALA A 36 -2.06 15.87 -2.00
CA ALA A 36 -2.56 14.51 -1.74
C ALA A 36 -3.39 13.85 -2.86
N GLU A 37 -3.42 14.40 -4.08
CA GLU A 37 -4.10 13.72 -5.19
C GLU A 37 -3.47 12.34 -5.45
N PHE A 38 -4.33 11.30 -5.45
CA PHE A 38 -3.91 9.94 -5.76
C PHE A 38 -3.51 9.92 -7.24
N ASN A 39 -2.19 9.82 -7.44
CA ASN A 39 -1.56 10.28 -8.65
C ASN A 39 -1.92 9.42 -9.87
N LYS A 40 -2.14 10.05 -11.03
CA LYS A 40 -2.31 9.38 -12.34
C LYS A 40 -1.00 8.80 -12.88
N ARG A 41 0.13 9.17 -12.27
CA ARG A 41 1.48 8.82 -12.72
C ARG A 41 1.97 7.51 -12.11
N PRO A 42 2.90 6.81 -12.79
CA PRO A 42 3.58 5.67 -12.21
C PRO A 42 4.29 6.06 -10.92
N VAL A 43 4.26 5.19 -9.93
CA VAL A 43 4.96 5.35 -8.66
C VAL A 43 5.91 4.17 -8.45
N LEU A 44 7.09 4.47 -7.91
CA LEU A 44 8.08 3.47 -7.51
C LEU A 44 8.45 3.71 -6.04
N PRO A 45 7.60 3.27 -5.10
CA PRO A 45 7.96 3.18 -3.70
C PRO A 45 9.04 2.11 -3.52
N ILE A 46 10.10 2.47 -2.82
CA ILE A 46 11.03 1.52 -2.21
C ILE A 46 10.71 1.49 -0.73
N GLU A 47 10.49 0.31 -0.19
CA GLU A 47 10.07 0.06 1.17
C GLU A 47 11.12 -0.79 1.90
N ALA A 48 11.46 -0.38 3.12
CA ALA A 48 12.16 -1.20 4.08
C ALA A 48 11.17 -1.60 5.19
N GLY A 49 11.17 -2.87 5.58
CA GLY A 49 10.23 -3.39 6.55
C GLY A 49 10.88 -4.26 7.62
N LEU A 50 10.33 -4.17 8.83
CA LEU A 50 10.68 -4.99 9.99
C LEU A 50 9.47 -5.82 10.39
N GLY A 51 9.67 -7.09 10.68
CA GLY A 51 8.56 -8.00 10.91
C GLY A 51 8.92 -9.28 11.65
N PHE A 52 7.96 -10.19 11.68
CA PHE A 52 8.10 -11.50 12.30
C PHE A 52 7.35 -12.59 11.54
N SER A 53 7.78 -13.84 11.70
CA SER A 53 7.12 -15.04 11.16
C SER A 53 6.58 -15.91 12.30
N SER A 54 5.28 -16.26 12.25
CA SER A 54 4.59 -16.94 13.37
C SER A 54 5.09 -18.35 13.66
N ARG A 55 5.55 -19.09 12.66
CA ARG A 55 5.93 -20.51 12.82
C ARG A 55 7.32 -20.71 13.43
N GLN A 56 8.18 -19.70 13.35
CA GLN A 56 9.59 -19.83 13.77
C GLN A 56 10.05 -18.67 14.68
N SER A 57 9.14 -17.77 15.09
CA SER A 57 9.45 -16.56 15.88
C SER A 57 10.66 -15.78 15.35
N LYS A 58 10.88 -15.82 14.03
CA LYS A 58 12.04 -15.19 13.39
C LYS A 58 11.76 -13.72 13.18
N ALA A 59 12.75 -12.88 13.51
CA ALA A 59 12.75 -11.51 13.07
C ALA A 59 13.00 -11.46 11.55
N LEU A 60 12.21 -10.65 10.87
CA LEU A 60 12.26 -10.45 9.43
C LEU A 60 12.70 -9.01 9.17
N PHE A 61 13.75 -8.83 8.39
CA PHE A 61 14.06 -7.56 7.75
C PHE A 61 13.77 -7.69 6.26
N SER A 62 13.12 -6.72 5.65
CA SER A 62 12.72 -6.81 4.24
C SER A 62 13.02 -5.53 3.51
N VAL A 63 13.37 -5.65 2.24
CA VAL A 63 13.53 -4.53 1.32
C VAL A 63 12.79 -4.90 0.04
N GLN A 64 11.90 -4.02 -0.40
CA GLN A 64 11.10 -4.26 -1.60
C GLN A 64 10.85 -2.97 -2.39
N ALA A 65 10.74 -3.11 -3.70
CA ALA A 65 10.25 -2.08 -4.60
C ALA A 65 8.88 -2.50 -5.13
N SER A 66 7.94 -1.56 -5.18
CA SER A 66 6.58 -1.85 -5.65
C SER A 66 6.14 -0.90 -6.78
N PRO A 67 6.68 -1.06 -8.01
CA PRO A 67 6.22 -0.29 -9.17
C PRO A 67 4.71 -0.44 -9.37
N GLN A 68 3.99 0.68 -9.45
CA GLN A 68 2.53 0.70 -9.58
C GLN A 68 2.09 1.70 -10.65
N PHE A 69 1.01 1.34 -11.34
CA PHE A 69 0.31 2.13 -12.35
C PHE A 69 -1.15 2.31 -11.92
N THR A 70 -1.67 3.52 -12.09
CA THR A 70 -3.07 3.83 -11.78
C THR A 70 -3.98 3.34 -12.90
N LEU A 71 -4.90 2.42 -12.58
CA LEU A 71 -5.90 1.90 -13.52
C LEU A 71 -7.15 2.77 -13.53
N ILE A 72 -7.71 3.03 -12.34
CA ILE A 72 -8.88 3.88 -12.15
C ILE A 72 -8.41 5.16 -11.49
N ASN A 73 -8.65 6.28 -12.16
CA ASN A 73 -8.30 7.61 -11.68
C ASN A 73 -8.73 7.77 -10.22
N HIS A 74 -7.74 8.06 -9.37
CA HIS A 74 -7.90 8.39 -7.95
C HIS A 74 -8.32 7.26 -7.01
N GLN A 75 -8.47 6.02 -7.46
CA GLN A 75 -8.99 4.93 -6.62
C GLN A 75 -8.17 3.65 -6.69
N LEU A 76 -7.79 3.17 -7.88
CA LEU A 76 -7.21 1.84 -8.03
C LEU A 76 -5.85 1.89 -8.75
N ARG A 77 -4.87 1.22 -8.16
CA ARG A 77 -3.54 0.97 -8.73
C ARG A 77 -3.29 -0.52 -8.86
N LEU A 78 -2.71 -0.91 -9.98
CA LEU A 78 -2.16 -2.23 -10.21
C LEU A 78 -0.64 -2.09 -10.34
N GLY A 79 0.08 -3.01 -9.75
CA GLY A 79 1.53 -3.01 -9.81
C GLY A 79 2.11 -4.38 -9.62
N ALA A 80 3.41 -4.40 -9.48
CA ALA A 80 4.16 -5.55 -9.03
C ALA A 80 4.95 -5.17 -7.78
N THR A 81 5.25 -6.15 -6.96
CA THR A 81 6.21 -6.05 -5.87
C THR A 81 7.36 -6.98 -6.19
N VAL A 82 8.58 -6.52 -5.98
CA VAL A 82 9.80 -7.31 -6.03
C VAL A 82 10.66 -6.93 -4.83
N GLY A 83 11.20 -7.91 -4.12
CA GLY A 83 11.99 -7.65 -2.94
C GLY A 83 12.59 -8.91 -2.37
N GLY A 84 13.12 -8.78 -1.17
CA GLY A 84 13.57 -9.91 -0.39
C GLY A 84 13.43 -9.66 1.09
N ALA A 85 13.30 -10.74 1.83
CA ALA A 85 13.37 -10.74 3.28
C ALA A 85 14.60 -11.51 3.73
N TYR A 86 15.32 -10.90 4.65
CA TYR A 86 16.34 -11.51 5.48
C TYR A 86 15.69 -12.06 6.74
N THR A 87 15.87 -13.35 6.99
CA THR A 87 15.33 -14.01 8.18
C THR A 87 16.49 -14.41 9.09
N THR A 88 16.52 -13.87 10.32
CA THR A 88 17.49 -14.31 11.34
C THR A 88 16.84 -15.31 12.28
N THR A 89 17.56 -16.37 12.63
CA THR A 89 17.13 -17.38 13.61
C THR A 89 17.98 -17.21 14.87
N TYR A 90 17.36 -16.91 16.02
CA TYR A 90 18.03 -16.95 17.33
C TYR A 90 17.93 -18.37 17.93
N PRO A 91 18.94 -18.94 18.63
CA PRO A 91 20.38 -18.69 18.59
C PRO A 91 21.25 -19.95 18.28
N ASP A 92 20.68 -21.10 17.86
CA ASP A 92 21.46 -22.35 17.71
C ASP A 92 21.86 -22.74 16.29
N GLN A 93 21.33 -22.07 15.26
CA GLN A 93 21.78 -22.24 13.87
C GLN A 93 21.77 -20.88 13.17
N LEU A 94 22.96 -20.26 13.10
CA LEU A 94 23.32 -19.13 12.22
C LEU A 94 23.18 -19.56 10.75
N SER A 95 21.93 -19.74 10.33
CA SER A 95 21.60 -20.06 8.96
C SER A 95 20.85 -18.86 8.40
N GLU A 96 21.66 -17.90 7.97
CA GLU A 96 21.26 -16.65 7.34
C GLU A 96 20.69 -16.97 5.97
N HIS A 97 19.42 -16.65 5.74
CA HIS A 97 18.79 -16.92 4.46
C HIS A 97 18.10 -15.67 3.94
N TRP A 98 18.59 -15.19 2.80
CA TRP A 98 17.91 -14.24 1.95
C TRP A 98 16.85 -14.98 1.14
N ILE A 99 15.60 -14.54 1.26
CA ILE A 99 14.48 -15.06 0.49
C ILE A 99 14.01 -13.94 -0.43
N GLY A 100 14.34 -14.05 -1.72
CA GLY A 100 13.77 -13.17 -2.74
C GLY A 100 12.31 -13.55 -3.03
N TYR A 101 11.47 -12.56 -3.30
CA TYR A 101 10.08 -12.75 -3.71
C TYR A 101 9.62 -11.67 -4.68
N ALA A 102 8.69 -12.03 -5.56
CA ALA A 102 8.06 -11.11 -6.49
C ALA A 102 6.62 -11.54 -6.83
N GLY A 103 5.78 -10.59 -7.22
CA GLY A 103 4.44 -10.90 -7.71
C GLY A 103 3.53 -9.67 -7.81
N PRO A 104 2.26 -9.85 -8.21
CA PRO A 104 1.33 -8.75 -8.41
C PRO A 104 0.92 -8.08 -7.11
N LYS A 105 0.59 -6.79 -7.22
CA LYS A 105 0.05 -5.93 -6.17
C LYS A 105 -1.16 -5.18 -6.69
N LEU A 106 -2.23 -5.17 -5.90
CA LEU A 106 -3.40 -4.32 -6.13
C LEU A 106 -3.53 -3.36 -4.96
N SER A 107 -3.66 -2.05 -5.21
CA SER A 107 -3.85 -1.04 -4.17
C SER A 107 -5.08 -0.20 -4.44
N TYR A 108 -5.88 0.00 -3.42
CA TYR A 108 -7.11 0.78 -3.47
C TYR A 108 -7.07 1.90 -2.42
N LYS A 109 -7.38 3.13 -2.85
CA LYS A 109 -7.49 4.28 -1.96
C LYS A 109 -8.81 4.24 -1.21
N LEU A 110 -8.74 4.14 0.12
CA LEU A 110 -9.91 4.16 0.99
C LEU A 110 -10.37 5.60 1.25
N LYS A 111 -9.44 6.46 1.69
CA LYS A 111 -9.80 7.81 2.12
C LYS A 111 -8.62 8.78 2.00
N GLN A 112 -8.92 10.03 1.72
CA GLN A 112 -7.98 11.13 1.86
C GLN A 112 -7.99 11.63 3.31
N LEU A 113 -6.80 11.73 3.91
CA LEU A 113 -6.64 12.23 5.26
C LEU A 113 -6.51 13.76 5.22
N GLU A 114 -7.42 14.42 5.94
CA GLU A 114 -7.50 15.88 6.03
C GLU A 114 -7.28 16.31 7.48
N LEU A 115 -6.36 17.24 7.69
CA LEU A 115 -6.10 17.85 8.98
C LEU A 115 -6.91 19.16 9.02
N LYS A 116 -7.94 19.19 9.87
CA LYS A 116 -8.66 20.43 10.17
C LYS A 116 -7.88 21.18 11.25
N LEU A 117 -7.00 22.09 10.84
CA LEU A 117 -6.41 23.04 11.78
C LEU A 117 -7.46 24.09 12.16
N ALA A 118 -7.67 24.29 13.46
CA ALA A 118 -8.53 25.35 13.97
C ALA A 118 -8.02 26.71 13.47
N GLY A 119 -8.78 27.35 12.57
CA GLY A 119 -8.45 28.65 11.96
C GLY A 119 -8.35 28.66 10.43
N LEU A 120 -8.32 27.50 9.76
CA LEU A 120 -8.39 27.43 8.30
C LEU A 120 -9.78 26.92 7.86
N PRO A 121 -10.51 27.65 6.99
CA PRO A 121 -11.86 27.28 6.57
C PRO A 121 -11.91 26.02 5.68
N GLN A 122 -10.77 25.53 5.20
CA GLN A 122 -10.63 24.30 4.42
C GLN A 122 -9.55 23.41 5.04
N GLY A 123 -9.86 22.14 5.26
CA GLY A 123 -8.91 21.17 5.83
C GLY A 123 -7.72 20.95 4.89
N ILE A 124 -6.51 20.83 5.45
CA ILE A 124 -5.31 20.56 4.64
C ILE A 124 -5.22 19.05 4.45
N ALA A 125 -5.33 18.58 3.21
CA ALA A 125 -5.10 17.19 2.87
C ALA A 125 -3.61 16.84 3.04
N PHE A 126 -3.28 15.95 3.98
CA PHE A 126 -1.89 15.62 4.34
C PHE A 126 -1.46 14.21 3.94
N GLY A 127 -2.41 13.34 3.57
CA GLY A 127 -2.08 11.99 3.13
C GLY A 127 -3.24 11.19 2.57
N ASN A 128 -2.95 9.97 2.14
CA ASN A 128 -3.94 9.00 1.67
C ASN A 128 -3.86 7.71 2.48
N LEU A 129 -5.02 7.20 2.89
CA LEU A 129 -5.15 5.85 3.42
C LEU A 129 -5.46 4.90 2.27
N ASN A 130 -4.59 3.92 2.07
CA ASN A 130 -4.70 2.91 1.04
C ASN A 130 -4.77 1.52 1.68
N VAL A 131 -5.57 0.65 1.10
CA VAL A 131 -5.50 -0.80 1.32
C VAL A 131 -4.80 -1.42 0.12
N PHE A 132 -4.08 -2.52 0.34
CA PHE A 132 -3.49 -3.26 -0.78
C PHE A 132 -3.51 -4.76 -0.52
N LEU A 133 -3.47 -5.50 -1.61
CA LEU A 133 -3.39 -6.95 -1.67
C LEU A 133 -2.18 -7.34 -2.53
N GLU A 134 -1.48 -8.37 -2.10
CA GLU A 134 -0.27 -8.87 -2.73
C GLU A 134 -0.32 -10.40 -2.79
N HIS A 135 0.12 -10.93 -3.92
CA HIS A 135 0.41 -12.35 -4.08
C HIS A 135 1.84 -12.45 -4.53
N LEU A 136 2.72 -12.98 -3.68
CA LEU A 136 4.16 -13.01 -3.92
C LEU A 136 4.62 -14.45 -3.96
N TRP A 137 5.46 -14.75 -4.93
CA TRP A 137 6.15 -16.03 -5.07
C TRP A 137 7.64 -15.78 -4.90
N GLY A 138 8.29 -16.60 -4.09
CA GLY A 138 9.68 -16.43 -3.74
C GLY A 138 10.48 -17.73 -3.78
N GLY A 139 11.78 -17.57 -3.50
CA GLY A 139 12.70 -18.69 -3.36
C GLY A 139 12.30 -19.63 -2.22
N ASN A 140 12.86 -20.84 -2.22
CA ASN A 140 12.58 -21.88 -1.21
C ASN A 140 11.10 -22.24 -1.08
N ASN A 141 10.37 -22.23 -2.20
CA ASN A 141 8.92 -22.49 -2.27
C ASN A 141 8.06 -21.54 -1.42
N VAL A 142 8.59 -20.38 -1.03
CA VAL A 142 7.80 -19.40 -0.29
C VAL A 142 6.71 -18.84 -1.19
N LYS A 143 5.47 -18.93 -0.74
CA LYS A 143 4.34 -18.36 -1.46
C LYS A 143 3.45 -17.58 -0.50
N LEU A 144 3.51 -16.26 -0.61
CA LEU A 144 2.88 -15.32 0.30
C LEU A 144 1.61 -14.77 -0.34
N PHE A 145 0.48 -14.89 0.33
CA PHE A 145 -0.74 -14.20 -0.05
C PHE A 145 -1.23 -13.36 1.12
N GLY A 146 -1.53 -12.09 0.86
CA GLY A 146 -1.98 -11.21 1.91
C GLY A 146 -2.15 -9.78 1.46
N GLY A 147 -2.00 -8.88 2.41
CA GLY A 147 -2.24 -7.47 2.16
C GLY A 147 -1.98 -6.64 3.39
N GLY A 148 -2.38 -5.39 3.30
CA GLY A 148 -2.11 -4.43 4.35
C GLY A 148 -2.77 -3.09 4.12
N ILE A 149 -2.45 -2.18 5.03
CA ILE A 149 -2.88 -0.79 4.99
C ILE A 149 -1.62 0.05 4.90
N ALA A 150 -1.64 1.08 4.04
CA ALA A 150 -0.59 2.06 3.92
C ALA A 150 -1.14 3.47 4.07
N VAL A 151 -0.43 4.31 4.80
CA VAL A 151 -0.66 5.75 4.87
C VAL A 151 0.43 6.43 4.04
N GLU A 152 0.05 7.01 2.91
CA GLU A 152 0.93 7.85 2.10
C GLU A 152 0.93 9.27 2.65
N LEU A 153 2.10 9.76 3.04
CA LEU A 153 2.34 11.11 3.56
C LEU A 153 3.00 11.98 2.47
N ALA A 154 2.35 13.11 2.15
CA ALA A 154 2.92 14.16 1.29
C ALA A 154 3.55 13.67 -0.04
N LYS A 155 2.95 12.66 -0.68
CA LYS A 155 3.38 12.03 -1.95
C LYS A 155 4.79 11.41 -1.96
N LYS A 156 5.59 11.54 -0.89
CA LYS A 156 7.00 11.12 -0.83
C LYS A 156 7.25 9.92 0.08
N ALA A 157 6.62 9.88 1.25
CA ALA A 157 6.84 8.83 2.22
C ALA A 157 5.54 8.04 2.46
N SER A 158 5.66 6.79 2.87
CA SER A 158 4.52 6.01 3.33
C SER A 158 4.90 5.12 4.49
N VAL A 159 3.95 4.92 5.39
CA VAL A 159 4.06 3.92 6.46
C VAL A 159 3.02 2.85 6.18
N SER A 160 3.39 1.58 6.31
CA SER A 160 2.50 0.46 6.04
C SER A 160 2.56 -0.62 7.11
N ILE A 161 1.46 -1.32 7.26
CA ILE A 161 1.35 -2.52 8.08
C ILE A 161 0.85 -3.64 7.18
N LYS A 162 1.57 -4.76 7.16
CA LYS A 162 1.31 -5.90 6.26
C LYS A 162 1.13 -7.17 7.06
N CYS A 163 0.27 -8.03 6.53
CA CYS A 163 0.12 -9.40 6.98
C CYS A 163 0.03 -10.30 5.75
N HIS A 164 0.93 -11.27 5.66
CA HIS A 164 0.93 -12.28 4.61
C HIS A 164 0.84 -13.67 5.20
N ARG A 165 0.08 -14.55 4.55
CA ARG A 165 0.06 -15.97 4.83
C ARG A 165 0.97 -16.68 3.84
N ASP A 166 2.00 -17.33 4.35
CA ASP A 166 2.72 -18.36 3.61
C ASP A 166 1.87 -19.63 3.60
N TYR A 167 1.29 -19.97 2.45
CA TYR A 167 0.42 -21.15 2.33
C TYR A 167 1.20 -22.44 2.07
N GLU A 168 2.46 -22.36 1.66
CA GLU A 168 3.33 -23.52 1.51
C GLU A 168 3.84 -23.97 2.89
N HIS A 169 4.37 -23.04 3.69
CA HIS A 169 4.91 -23.33 5.01
C HIS A 169 3.90 -23.12 6.16
N GLN A 170 2.65 -22.79 5.85
CA GLN A 170 1.58 -22.53 6.81
C GLN A 170 1.97 -21.50 7.90
N SER A 171 2.83 -20.53 7.56
CA SER A 171 3.29 -19.47 8.48
C SER A 171 2.59 -18.14 8.18
N THR A 172 2.43 -17.28 9.17
CA THR A 172 1.96 -15.91 8.97
C THR A 172 3.11 -14.94 9.19
N TRP A 173 3.30 -14.01 8.25
CA TRP A 173 4.31 -12.97 8.31
C TRP A 173 3.63 -11.65 8.61
N GLY A 174 4.03 -10.99 9.69
CA GLY A 174 3.60 -9.63 10.03
C GLY A 174 4.75 -8.66 9.79
N GLN A 175 4.51 -7.52 9.15
CA GLN A 175 5.56 -6.53 8.84
C GLN A 175 5.07 -5.10 9.02
N LEU A 176 5.95 -4.24 9.51
CA LEU A 176 5.83 -2.79 9.51
C LEU A 176 6.80 -2.25 8.46
N GLY A 177 6.32 -1.46 7.51
CA GLY A 177 7.11 -0.95 6.39
C GLY A 177 7.17 0.57 6.38
N LEU A 178 8.34 1.12 6.11
CA LEU A 178 8.55 2.51 5.75
C LEU A 178 8.98 2.59 4.29
N SER A 179 8.27 3.37 3.49
CA SER A 179 8.53 3.51 2.06
C SER A 179 8.82 4.95 1.66
N TYR A 180 9.66 5.09 0.64
CA TYR A 180 10.00 6.34 -0.01
C TYR A 180 9.79 6.23 -1.53
N ASN A 181 9.06 7.19 -2.09
CA ASN A 181 8.82 7.29 -3.53
C ASN A 181 10.00 7.98 -4.21
N PHE A 182 10.75 7.24 -5.03
CA PHE A 182 11.93 7.78 -5.72
C PHE A 182 11.61 8.61 -6.95
N ILE A 183 10.43 8.46 -7.54
CA ILE A 183 10.03 9.24 -8.73
C ILE A 183 9.53 10.61 -8.28
N PRO A 184 10.28 11.71 -8.56
CA PRO A 184 9.85 13.04 -8.18
C PRO A 184 8.59 13.43 -8.94
N GLN A 185 7.53 13.71 -8.19
CA GLN A 185 6.27 14.16 -8.76
C GLN A 185 6.35 15.66 -9.01
N LYS A 186 6.65 16.06 -10.26
CA LYS A 186 6.62 17.47 -10.67
C LYS A 186 5.21 18.03 -10.45
N LYS A 187 5.11 19.18 -9.77
CA LYS A 187 3.86 19.95 -9.67
C LYS A 187 3.33 20.25 -11.09
N PRO A 188 2.01 20.26 -11.31
CA PRO A 188 1.46 20.75 -12.57
C PRO A 188 1.98 22.18 -12.82
N PRO A 189 2.31 22.55 -14.06
CA PRO A 189 2.76 23.90 -14.38
C PRO A 189 1.63 24.87 -13.99
N THR A 190 1.92 25.79 -13.07
CA THR A 190 1.06 26.94 -12.81
C THR A 190 1.15 27.82 -14.06
N PHE A 191 0.10 27.86 -14.86
CA PHE A 191 0.02 28.87 -15.92
C PHE A 191 0.00 30.24 -15.23
N PRO A 192 0.86 31.19 -15.63
CA PRO A 192 0.73 32.54 -15.14
C PRO A 192 -0.65 33.05 -15.58
N ASN A 193 -1.50 33.41 -14.60
CA ASN A 193 -2.67 34.22 -14.87
C ASN A 193 -2.15 35.51 -15.52
N ASN A 194 -2.44 35.68 -16.81
CA ASN A 194 -2.19 36.94 -17.48
C ASN A 194 -3.12 37.99 -16.84
N PRO A 195 -2.60 39.15 -16.40
CA PRO A 195 -3.39 40.18 -15.73
C PRO A 195 -4.49 40.76 -16.61
#